data_AF-A0A1U8NZD8-F1
#
_entry.id   AF-A0A1U8NZD8-F1
#
_cell.length_a   1.000
_cell.length_b   1.000
_cell.length_c   1.000
_cell.angle_alpha   90.00
_cell.angle_beta   90.00
_cell.angle_gamma   90.00
#
_symmetry.space_group_name_H-M   'P 1'
#
loop_
_entity.id
_entity.type
_entity.pdbx_description
1 polymer ?
#
loop_
_entity_poly.entity_id
_entity_poly.type
_entity_poly.pdbx_seq_one_letter_code
_entity_poly.pdbx_strand_id
1 'polypeptide(L)'
;MPHNALWPQGNISFSKTLASFTQLASELQKKILKMILESFGLEKYMDEFIDSTNYQLRIMKYEKPKTNDSTPALAAHCDTNTMTLLYQNEVNGLQIQSIDGEWINMKPSPNSFIVLIGESISISSTYFLHHKVFK
;
A
#
# COMPACT_ATOMS: atom_id res chain seq x y z
N MET A 1 0.77 -17.42 11.12
CA MET A 1 0.45 -16.81 12.44
C MET A 1 -0.90 -17.37 12.90
N PRO A 2 -1.04 -17.89 14.13
CA PRO A 2 -2.33 -18.40 14.60
C PRO A 2 -3.36 -17.27 14.70
N HIS A 3 -4.56 -17.50 14.16
CA HIS A 3 -5.64 -16.51 14.00
C HIS A 3 -6.10 -15.80 15.29
N ASN A 4 -5.73 -16.33 16.46
CA ASN A 4 -6.18 -15.85 17.78
C ASN A 4 -5.17 -14.94 18.50
N ALA A 5 -3.94 -14.77 17.99
CA ALA A 5 -2.90 -14.04 18.73
C ALA A 5 -3.13 -12.51 18.79
N LEU A 6 -3.74 -11.94 17.76
CA LEU A 6 -3.86 -10.48 17.61
C LEU A 6 -5.19 -9.91 18.12
N TRP A 7 -6.24 -10.74 18.27
CA TRP A 7 -7.55 -10.34 18.83
C TRP A 7 -8.04 -11.36 19.86
N PRO A 8 -7.44 -11.41 21.06
CA PRO A 8 -7.73 -12.43 22.07
C PRO A 8 -9.18 -12.41 22.58
N GLN A 9 -9.89 -11.28 22.39
CA GLN A 9 -11.23 -11.04 22.94
C GLN A 9 -12.33 -10.80 21.89
N GLY A 10 -12.08 -10.93 20.56
CA GLY A 10 -13.21 -10.71 19.64
C GLY A 10 -12.98 -10.71 18.12
N ASN A 11 -14.13 -10.74 17.44
CA ASN A 11 -14.38 -10.70 16.00
C ASN A 11 -13.59 -11.72 15.14
N ILE A 12 -13.82 -13.00 15.44
CA ILE A 12 -13.23 -14.15 14.70
C ILE A 12 -13.48 -14.04 13.19
N SER A 13 -14.68 -13.62 12.77
CA SER A 13 -15.01 -13.46 11.35
C SER A 13 -14.10 -12.41 10.70
N PHE A 14 -13.98 -11.22 11.30
CA PHE A 14 -13.10 -10.17 10.80
C PHE A 14 -11.62 -10.59 10.78
N SER A 15 -11.12 -11.21 11.86
CA SER A 15 -9.74 -11.71 11.91
C SER A 15 -9.45 -12.73 10.80
N LYS A 16 -10.37 -13.68 10.57
CA LYS A 16 -10.26 -14.66 9.47
C LYS A 16 -10.27 -13.98 8.11
N THR A 17 -11.16 -13.01 7.89
CA THR A 17 -11.22 -12.25 6.63
C THR A 17 -9.93 -11.47 6.38
N LEU A 18 -9.39 -10.78 7.40
CA LEU A 18 -8.13 -10.05 7.27
C LEU A 18 -6.94 -10.97 7.01
N ALA A 19 -6.86 -12.11 7.68
CA ALA A 19 -5.82 -13.09 7.46
C ALA A 19 -5.87 -13.64 6.02
N SER A 20 -7.07 -14.00 5.55
CA SER A 20 -7.29 -14.46 4.17
C SER A 20 -6.92 -13.39 3.15
N PHE A 21 -7.37 -12.15 3.35
CA PHE A 21 -7.02 -11.02 2.50
C PHE A 21 -5.51 -10.78 2.45
N THR A 22 -4.84 -10.76 3.62
CA THR A 22 -3.39 -10.53 3.72
C THR A 22 -2.62 -11.62 2.98
N GLN A 23 -3.04 -12.88 3.11
CA GLN A 23 -2.44 -14.00 2.39
C GLN A 23 -2.58 -13.81 0.87
N LEU A 24 -3.78 -13.56 0.37
CA LEU A 24 -4.02 -13.34 -1.06
C LEU A 24 -3.26 -12.13 -1.61
N ALA A 25 -3.22 -11.01 -0.86
CA ALA A 25 -2.47 -9.82 -1.23
C ALA A 25 -0.96 -10.09 -1.27
N SER A 26 -0.42 -10.86 -0.31
CA SER A 26 1.00 -11.23 -0.30
C SER A 26 1.39 -12.07 -1.51
N GLU A 27 0.53 -13.01 -1.95
CA GLU A 27 0.77 -13.80 -3.15
C GLU A 27 0.70 -12.95 -4.43
N LEU A 28 -0.19 -11.96 -4.49
CA LEU A 28 -0.22 -10.99 -5.58
C LEU A 28 1.06 -10.14 -5.62
N GLN A 29 1.51 -9.65 -4.46
CA GLN A 29 2.75 -8.89 -4.30
C GLN A 29 3.97 -9.69 -4.78
N LYS A 30 4.08 -10.98 -4.41
CA LYS A 30 5.14 -11.87 -4.91
C LYS A 30 5.13 -12.01 -6.42
N LYS A 31 3.94 -12.19 -7.03
CA LYS A 31 3.81 -12.29 -8.50
C LYS A 31 4.27 -11.00 -9.19
N ILE A 32 3.88 -9.85 -8.66
CA ILE A 32 4.31 -8.54 -9.19
C ILE A 32 5.82 -8.38 -9.08
N LEU A 33 6.39 -8.69 -7.90
CA LEU A 33 7.84 -8.61 -7.69
C LEU A 33 8.60 -9.53 -8.65
N LYS A 34 8.11 -10.76 -8.87
CA LYS A 34 8.69 -11.69 -9.85
C LYS A 34 8.69 -11.09 -11.26
N MET A 35 7.56 -10.55 -11.72
CA MET A 35 7.49 -9.90 -13.05
C MET A 35 8.46 -8.73 -13.18
N ILE A 36 8.64 -7.93 -12.12
CA ILE A 36 9.60 -6.84 -12.08
C ILE A 36 11.03 -7.40 -12.21
N LEU A 37 11.41 -8.36 -11.37
CA LEU A 37 12.76 -8.96 -11.40
C LEU A 37 13.07 -9.61 -12.75
N GLU A 38 12.13 -10.36 -13.33
CA GLU A 38 12.25 -10.95 -14.67
C GLU A 38 12.48 -9.88 -15.74
N SER A 39 11.78 -8.73 -15.67
CA SER A 39 11.97 -7.65 -16.63
C SER A 39 13.36 -6.99 -16.58
N PHE A 40 14.07 -7.14 -15.46
CA PHE A 40 15.45 -6.70 -15.28
C PHE A 40 16.49 -7.84 -15.43
N GLY A 41 16.08 -9.08 -15.69
CA GLY A 41 17.00 -10.24 -15.73
C GLY A 41 17.59 -10.61 -14.36
N LEU A 42 16.83 -10.32 -13.29
CA LEU A 42 17.23 -10.50 -11.88
C LEU A 42 16.41 -11.60 -11.19
N GLU A 43 15.71 -12.45 -11.93
CA GLU A 43 14.84 -13.51 -11.41
C GLU A 43 15.57 -14.52 -10.52
N LYS A 44 16.89 -14.67 -10.70
CA LYS A 44 17.73 -15.49 -9.82
C LYS A 44 17.74 -15.01 -8.36
N TYR A 45 17.35 -13.75 -8.10
CA TYR A 45 17.34 -13.17 -6.76
C TYR A 45 15.97 -13.27 -6.04
N MET A 46 14.99 -13.93 -6.67
CA MET A 46 13.61 -13.94 -6.19
C MET A 46 13.49 -14.50 -4.76
N ASP A 47 14.19 -15.60 -4.48
CA ASP A 47 14.15 -16.27 -3.17
C ASP A 47 14.72 -15.36 -2.06
N GLU A 48 15.83 -14.66 -2.29
CA GLU A 48 16.38 -13.74 -1.27
C GLU A 48 15.45 -12.57 -0.99
N PHE A 49 14.75 -12.06 -2.02
CA PHE A 49 13.74 -11.02 -1.82
C PHE A 49 12.54 -11.54 -1.03
N ILE A 50 12.06 -12.76 -1.29
CA ILE A 50 10.95 -13.34 -0.52
C ILE A 50 11.36 -13.57 0.92
N ASP A 51 12.53 -14.15 1.16
CA ASP A 51 13.01 -14.50 2.50
C ASP A 51 13.29 -13.26 3.36
N SER A 52 13.65 -12.14 2.74
CA SER A 52 13.86 -10.85 3.43
C SER A 52 12.58 -10.01 3.59
N THR A 53 11.46 -10.41 2.97
CA THR A 53 10.24 -9.61 2.97
C THR A 53 9.32 -9.97 4.13
N ASN A 54 9.05 -8.98 4.99
CA ASN A 54 7.97 -9.03 5.96
C ASN A 54 6.70 -8.34 5.42
N TYR A 55 5.57 -9.04 5.46
CA TYR A 55 4.28 -8.49 5.01
C TYR A 55 3.54 -7.85 6.18
N GLN A 56 3.16 -6.58 6.01
CA GLN A 56 2.37 -5.83 6.98
C GLN A 56 1.06 -5.36 6.34
N LEU A 57 -0.07 -5.66 6.98
CA LEU A 57 -1.35 -5.06 6.63
C LEU A 57 -1.59 -3.80 7.47
N ARG A 58 -1.94 -2.70 6.81
CA ARG A 58 -2.41 -1.47 7.46
C ARG A 58 -3.84 -1.18 7.01
N ILE A 59 -4.73 -0.96 7.97
CA ILE A 59 -6.12 -0.56 7.72
C ILE A 59 -6.26 0.88 8.18
N MET A 60 -6.73 1.76 7.30
CA MET A 60 -6.92 3.18 7.59
C MET A 60 -8.39 3.55 7.40
N LYS A 61 -8.93 4.30 8.35
CA LYS A 61 -10.26 4.91 8.27
C LYS A 61 -10.09 6.41 8.40
N TYR A 62 -10.55 7.14 7.39
CA TYR A 62 -10.57 8.60 7.40
C TYR A 62 -12.00 9.08 7.65
N GLU A 63 -12.15 10.07 8.54
CA GLU A 63 -13.43 10.71 8.82
C GLU A 63 -13.60 11.97 7.99
N LYS A 64 -14.87 12.36 7.79
CA LYS A 64 -15.19 13.60 7.08
C LYS A 64 -14.62 14.79 7.87
N PRO A 65 -13.93 15.74 7.21
CA PRO A 65 -13.47 16.95 7.86
C PRO A 65 -14.64 17.72 8.50
N LYS A 66 -14.46 18.09 9.78
CA LYS A 66 -15.44 18.86 10.57
C LYS A 66 -15.54 20.31 10.10
N THR A 67 -14.44 20.86 9.61
CA THR A 67 -14.33 22.18 8.99
C THR A 67 -14.14 22.04 7.47
N ASN A 68 -14.19 23.15 6.74
CA ASN A 68 -13.81 23.20 5.33
C ASN A 68 -12.28 23.32 5.14
N ASP A 69 -11.49 23.04 6.19
CA ASP A 69 -10.05 23.11 6.11
C ASP A 69 -9.51 22.01 5.21
N SER A 70 -8.66 22.40 4.26
CA SER A 70 -7.97 21.50 3.34
C SER A 70 -6.76 20.81 4.00
N THR A 71 -6.75 20.71 5.34
CA THR A 71 -5.65 20.06 6.06
C THR A 71 -5.60 18.57 5.69
N PRO A 72 -4.43 18.05 5.32
CA PRO A 72 -4.29 16.65 4.98
C PRO A 72 -4.58 15.71 6.13
N ALA A 73 -5.15 14.55 5.82
CA ALA A 73 -5.39 13.51 6.82
C ALA A 73 -4.14 12.68 7.12
N LEU A 74 -3.18 12.64 6.20
CA LEU A 74 -1.88 12.01 6.36
C LEU A 74 -0.82 12.93 5.78
N ALA A 75 0.30 13.15 6.49
CA ALA A 75 1.40 13.97 6.00
C ALA A 75 2.03 13.40 4.73
N ALA A 76 2.68 14.25 3.94
CA ALA A 76 3.39 13.81 2.74
C ALA A 76 4.58 12.93 3.17
N HIS A 77 4.73 11.76 2.57
CA HIS A 77 5.76 10.78 2.93
C HIS A 77 6.06 9.83 1.77
N CYS A 78 7.21 9.17 1.81
CA CYS A 78 7.49 8.01 0.97
C CYS A 78 7.24 6.74 1.79
N ASP A 79 6.86 5.66 1.13
CA ASP A 79 6.85 4.34 1.76
C ASP A 79 8.28 3.83 1.88
N THR A 80 8.74 3.53 3.09
CA THR A 80 10.11 3.05 3.33
C THR A 80 10.30 1.57 2.97
N ASN A 81 9.22 0.87 2.61
CA ASN A 81 9.25 -0.56 2.29
C ASN A 81 9.73 -0.81 0.85
N THR A 82 9.65 -2.06 0.38
CA THR A 82 9.95 -2.42 -1.02
C THR A 82 8.77 -2.08 -1.94
N MET A 83 7.56 -2.44 -1.54
CA MET A 83 6.35 -2.25 -2.35
C MET A 83 5.10 -2.24 -1.47
N THR A 84 4.15 -1.37 -1.83
CA THR A 84 2.82 -1.29 -1.22
C THR A 84 1.75 -1.61 -2.25
N LEU A 85 0.84 -2.53 -1.89
CA LEU A 85 -0.44 -2.72 -2.57
C LEU A 85 -1.51 -1.92 -1.84
N LEU A 86 -1.97 -0.83 -2.45
CA LEU A 86 -2.99 0.02 -1.89
C LEU A 86 -4.34 -0.26 -2.56
N TYR A 87 -5.29 -0.72 -1.75
CA TYR A 87 -6.70 -0.75 -2.10
C TYR A 87 -7.39 0.43 -1.40
N GLN A 88 -8.05 1.28 -2.17
CA GLN A 88 -8.89 2.34 -1.64
C GLN A 88 -10.33 2.15 -2.12
N ASN A 89 -11.28 2.67 -1.34
CA ASN A 89 -12.66 2.77 -1.78
C ASN A 89 -12.81 3.89 -2.83
N GLU A 90 -14.04 4.11 -3.30
CA GLU A 90 -14.36 5.12 -4.32
C GLU A 90 -14.30 6.58 -3.78
N VAL A 91 -13.78 6.79 -2.58
CA VAL A 91 -13.59 8.13 -2.01
C VAL A 91 -12.26 8.69 -2.48
N ASN A 92 -12.32 9.85 -3.14
CA ASN A 92 -11.11 10.54 -3.60
C ASN A 92 -10.29 11.02 -2.41
N GLY A 93 -8.97 10.86 -2.51
CA GLY A 93 -8.09 11.62 -1.65
C GLY A 93 -6.62 11.25 -1.67
N LEU A 94 -6.23 10.15 -2.30
CA LEU A 94 -4.82 9.90 -2.58
C LEU A 94 -4.30 10.92 -3.62
N GLN A 95 -3.17 11.55 -3.30
CA GLN A 95 -2.38 12.36 -4.21
C GLN A 95 -0.94 11.81 -4.26
N ILE A 96 -0.34 11.84 -5.45
CA ILE A 96 1.06 11.46 -5.68
C ILE A 96 1.78 12.68 -6.24
N GLN A 97 2.95 12.99 -5.71
CA GLN A 97 3.78 14.06 -6.26
C GLN A 97 4.57 13.56 -7.47
N SER A 98 4.50 14.28 -8.59
CA SER A 98 5.32 14.03 -9.77
C SER A 98 6.76 14.47 -9.53
N ILE A 99 7.66 14.08 -10.45
CA ILE A 99 9.06 14.53 -10.43
C ILE A 99 9.20 16.05 -10.55
N ASP A 100 8.23 16.72 -11.16
CA ASP A 100 8.17 18.18 -11.30
C ASP A 100 7.64 18.87 -10.04
N GLY A 101 7.28 18.11 -9.00
CA GLY A 101 6.74 18.63 -7.74
C GLY A 101 5.22 18.81 -7.72
N GLU A 102 4.53 18.48 -8.81
CA GLU A 102 3.08 18.65 -8.95
C GLU A 102 2.29 17.52 -8.28
N TRP A 103 1.21 17.86 -7.59
CA TRP A 103 0.36 16.87 -6.92
C TRP A 103 -0.75 16.36 -7.86
N ILE A 104 -0.69 15.06 -8.17
CA ILE A 104 -1.63 14.37 -9.05
C ILE A 104 -2.66 13.62 -8.21
N ASN A 105 -3.94 13.91 -8.44
CA ASN A 105 -5.05 13.17 -7.83
C ASN A 105 -5.17 11.77 -8.44
N MET A 106 -5.14 10.75 -7.60
CA MET A 106 -5.30 9.37 -8.04
C MET A 106 -6.76 8.95 -8.04
N LYS A 107 -7.22 8.46 -9.19
CA LYS A 107 -8.55 7.88 -9.40
C LYS A 107 -8.40 6.45 -9.93
N PRO A 108 -8.19 5.46 -9.05
CA PRO A 108 -8.07 4.08 -9.47
C PRO A 108 -9.39 3.57 -10.05
N SER A 109 -9.29 2.66 -11.00
CA SER A 109 -10.47 1.94 -11.53
C SER A 109 -11.14 1.13 -10.42
N PRO A 110 -12.46 0.89 -10.51
CA PRO A 110 -13.15 -0.02 -9.59
C PRO A 110 -12.47 -1.39 -9.54
N ASN A 111 -12.41 -1.99 -8.36
CA ASN A 111 -11.80 -3.32 -8.13
C ASN A 111 -10.32 -3.42 -8.54
N SER A 112 -9.56 -2.33 -8.45
CA SER A 112 -8.12 -2.32 -8.74
C SER A 112 -7.27 -2.02 -7.51
N PHE A 113 -6.01 -2.43 -7.58
CA PHE A 113 -4.97 -2.02 -6.62
C PHE A 113 -4.07 -0.97 -7.27
N ILE A 114 -3.65 0.00 -6.48
CA ILE A 114 -2.53 0.87 -6.80
C ILE A 114 -1.27 0.18 -6.28
N VAL A 115 -0.27 0.03 -7.15
CA VAL A 115 1.04 -0.53 -6.79
C VAL A 115 2.02 0.63 -6.65
N LEU A 116 2.59 0.79 -5.46
CA LEU A 116 3.56 1.84 -5.15
C LEU A 116 4.91 1.18 -4.87
N ILE A 117 5.98 1.71 -5.48
CA ILE A 117 7.35 1.29 -5.22
C ILE A 117 7.89 2.11 -4.05
N GLY A 118 8.36 1.42 -3.02
CA GLY A 118 8.93 2.08 -1.85
C GLY A 118 10.42 2.37 -2.01
N GLU A 119 10.96 3.12 -1.05
CA GLU A 119 12.33 3.63 -1.08
C GLU A 119 13.39 2.52 -1.05
N SER A 120 13.09 1.34 -0.48
CA SER A 120 14.06 0.25 -0.35
C SER A 120 14.60 -0.26 -1.69
N ILE A 121 13.84 -0.09 -2.78
CA ILE A 121 14.24 -0.50 -4.14
C ILE A 121 14.17 0.65 -5.15
N SER A 122 13.85 1.88 -4.71
CA SER A 122 13.86 3.03 -5.59
C SER A 122 15.29 3.56 -5.74
N ILE A 123 15.76 3.65 -6.99
CA ILE A 123 17.08 4.22 -7.32
C ILE A 123 17.01 5.76 -7.42
N SER A 124 15.81 6.31 -7.57
CA SER A 124 15.56 7.76 -7.62
C SER A 124 14.66 8.17 -6.45
N SER A 125 15.21 8.87 -5.49
CA SER A 125 14.55 9.32 -4.25
C SER A 125 13.62 10.50 -4.51
N THR A 126 12.46 10.32 -5.16
CA THR A 126 11.49 11.44 -5.33
C THR A 126 10.04 11.01 -5.61
N TYR A 127 9.39 10.23 -4.73
CA TYR A 127 7.93 10.05 -4.81
C TYR A 127 7.27 10.19 -3.45
N PHE A 128 6.71 11.37 -3.18
CA PHE A 128 5.92 11.62 -1.99
C PHE A 128 4.45 11.28 -2.23
N LEU A 129 3.88 10.52 -1.31
CA LEU A 129 2.48 10.15 -1.21
C LEU A 129 1.81 10.98 -0.14
N HIS A 130 0.56 11.33 -0.40
CA HIS A 130 -0.22 12.14 0.52
C HIS A 130 -1.71 11.84 0.41
N HIS A 131 -2.41 11.83 1.54
CA HIS A 131 -3.87 11.66 1.54
C HIS A 131 -4.58 12.94 1.98
N LYS A 132 -5.28 13.57 1.05
CA LYS A 132 -6.26 14.63 1.28
C LYS A 132 -7.66 14.14 0.94
N VAL A 133 -8.48 13.86 1.94
CA VAL A 133 -9.87 13.48 1.70
C VAL A 133 -10.67 14.70 1.27
N PHE A 134 -10.98 14.79 -0.03
CA PHE A 134 -11.83 15.85 -0.58
C PHE A 134 -13.28 15.35 -0.67
N LYS A 135 -14.21 16.22 -0.32
CA LYS A 135 -15.66 15.99 -0.40
C LYS A 135 -16.14 16.04 -1.85
#